data_AF-A0A1W9PZH2-F1
#
_entry.id   AF-A0A1W9PZH2-F1
#
_cell.length_a   1.000
_cell.length_b   1.000
_cell.length_c   1.000
_cell.angle_alpha   90.00
_cell.angle_beta   90.00
_cell.angle_gamma   90.00
#
_symmetry.space_group_name_H-M   'P 1'
#
loop_
_entity.id
_entity.type
_entity.pdbx_description
1 polymer ?
#
loop_
_entity_poly.entity_id
_entity_poly.type
_entity_poly.pdbx_seq_one_letter_code
_entity_poly.pdbx_strand_id
1 'polypeptide(L)'
;YIAVLLNPANENKDAFLEHQCGRSLDREARIDAFRLLESQRMALFMFTSCGWFFDDISGIEAIQVMRYAARAIDLVKQWTKEDLEVGLLAFLSQARSNDPDYGDGAHIYKKGATNARIGPSLAAANYALALLGWTAVTASRTGKPAPLEEIVFPQKETSFHAGDVDGVIGQAMIAEPGTGAETTRVFLAYHNPEGTFDCMVGKPLETIDPEQTAKVISEGLYGGKKTVVHTAFERHVRDVRSYTIRDMIPDMRHTLLSGMFQWLDRQIGKTIGGRRTESEDFLNLLQETGGPLPEAPNHILSILIANELGQIARAAGTKKILDWTWMDLLAKQTALQQIKLNDRFMKQTAQLILGALMTAISSNPEPRHISEIIGFLDMCHKIGVEPDLWDCQNAWYDLYYSPALQKKPDPQLSRSLGQLGERLGFVCSQIE
;
A
#
# COMPACT_ATOMS: atom_id res chain seq x y z
N TYR A 1 -2.28 -7.43 33.85
CA TYR A 1 -2.05 -7.75 32.43
C TYR A 1 -3.10 -7.12 31.53
N ILE A 2 -4.41 -7.17 31.84
CA ILE A 2 -5.45 -6.44 31.04
C ILE A 2 -5.08 -4.95 30.83
N ALA A 3 -4.63 -4.25 31.86
CA ALA A 3 -4.16 -2.87 31.72
C ALA A 3 -2.99 -2.70 30.72
N VAL A 4 -2.04 -3.64 30.71
CA VAL A 4 -0.92 -3.70 29.74
C VAL A 4 -1.44 -3.98 28.33
N LEU A 5 -2.49 -4.79 28.18
CA LEU A 5 -3.10 -5.06 26.87
C LEU A 5 -3.81 -3.84 26.30
N LEU A 6 -4.50 -3.08 27.16
CA LEU A 6 -5.20 -1.87 26.76
C LEU A 6 -4.22 -0.73 26.43
N ASN A 7 -3.08 -0.68 27.12
CA ASN A 7 -2.03 0.30 26.87
C ASN A 7 -0.64 -0.33 27.13
N PRO A 8 0.08 -0.77 26.08
CA PRO A 8 1.34 -1.52 26.21
C PRO A 8 2.58 -0.64 26.44
N ALA A 9 2.40 0.58 26.94
CA ALA A 9 3.50 1.48 27.30
C ALA A 9 4.46 0.85 28.34
N ASN A 10 5.73 1.26 28.30
CA ASN A 10 6.77 0.70 29.17
C ASN A 10 6.44 0.89 30.65
N GLU A 11 5.85 2.04 31.01
CA GLU A 11 5.44 2.37 32.38
C GLU A 11 4.39 1.38 32.91
N ASN A 12 3.42 0.99 32.07
CA ASN A 12 2.39 0.02 32.44
C ASN A 12 2.96 -1.40 32.57
N LYS A 13 3.91 -1.75 31.71
CA LYS A 13 4.63 -3.02 31.80
C LYS A 13 5.45 -3.10 33.10
N ASP A 14 6.14 -2.03 33.45
CA ASP A 14 6.93 -1.93 34.68
C ASP A 14 6.06 -2.00 35.93
N ALA A 15 5.02 -1.17 36.01
CA ALA A 15 4.08 -1.19 37.14
C ALA A 15 3.40 -2.57 37.32
N PHE A 16 3.07 -3.25 36.21
CA PHE A 16 2.51 -4.59 36.27
C PHE A 16 3.51 -5.61 36.84
N LEU A 17 4.77 -5.58 36.40
CA LEU A 17 5.78 -6.49 36.90
C LEU A 17 6.12 -6.20 38.37
N GLU A 18 6.25 -4.94 38.77
CA GLU A 18 6.48 -4.54 40.17
C GLU A 18 5.36 -5.02 41.10
N HIS A 19 4.10 -4.93 40.65
CA HIS A 19 2.96 -5.38 41.45
C HIS A 19 2.85 -6.92 41.54
N GLN A 20 3.17 -7.65 40.47
CA GLN A 20 3.00 -9.11 40.43
C GLN A 20 4.24 -9.87 40.92
N CYS A 21 5.43 -9.28 40.78
CA CYS A 21 6.67 -9.92 41.14
C CYS A 21 7.11 -9.45 42.53
N GLY A 22 7.26 -10.37 43.48
CA GLY A 22 7.85 -10.07 44.79
C GLY A 22 9.35 -9.79 44.77
N ARG A 23 9.95 -9.61 43.58
CA ARG A 23 11.37 -9.36 43.35
C ARG A 23 11.59 -8.57 42.07
N SER A 24 12.71 -7.87 41.99
CA SER A 24 13.18 -7.29 40.72
C SER A 24 13.56 -8.40 39.74
N LEU A 25 13.21 -8.21 38.47
CA LEU A 25 13.55 -9.09 37.36
C LEU A 25 14.60 -8.40 36.49
N ASP A 26 15.62 -9.14 36.09
CA ASP A 26 16.54 -8.66 35.05
C ASP A 26 15.85 -8.59 33.68
N ARG A 27 16.56 -8.03 32.68
CA ARG A 27 16.01 -7.83 31.34
C ARG A 27 15.51 -9.14 30.69
N GLU A 28 16.23 -10.23 30.86
CA GLU A 28 15.90 -11.51 30.23
C GLU A 28 14.67 -12.13 30.90
N ALA A 29 14.63 -12.13 32.23
CA ALA A 29 13.48 -12.60 33.01
C ALA A 29 12.21 -11.77 32.73
N ARG A 30 12.33 -10.46 32.49
CA ARG A 30 11.20 -9.60 32.08
C ARG A 30 10.67 -10.00 30.71
N ILE A 31 11.55 -10.21 29.74
CA ILE A 31 11.18 -10.67 28.38
C ILE A 31 10.49 -12.02 28.46
N ASP A 32 11.03 -12.95 29.24
CA ASP A 32 10.45 -14.28 29.43
C ASP A 32 9.08 -14.24 30.11
N ALA A 33 8.89 -13.39 31.13
CA ALA A 33 7.60 -13.19 31.77
C ALA A 33 6.55 -12.69 30.77
N PHE A 34 6.87 -11.68 29.95
CA PHE A 34 5.96 -11.21 28.92
C PHE A 34 5.76 -12.21 27.79
N ARG A 35 6.79 -12.98 27.42
CA ARG A 35 6.66 -14.06 26.42
C ARG A 35 5.67 -15.13 26.87
N LEU A 36 5.70 -15.53 28.14
CA LEU A 36 4.72 -16.45 28.73
C LEU A 36 3.31 -15.84 28.75
N LEU A 37 3.17 -14.58 29.15
CA LEU A 37 1.86 -13.90 29.16
C LEU A 37 1.27 -13.74 27.76
N GLU A 38 2.09 -13.36 26.78
CA GLU A 38 1.69 -13.30 25.37
C GLU A 38 1.31 -14.69 24.85
N SER A 39 2.01 -15.75 25.28
CA SER A 39 1.65 -17.11 24.89
C SER A 39 0.28 -17.51 25.41
N GLN A 40 -0.04 -17.16 26.66
CA GLN A 40 -1.36 -17.39 27.25
C GLN A 40 -2.43 -16.60 26.49
N ARG A 41 -2.14 -15.37 26.08
CA ARG A 41 -3.05 -14.57 25.26
C ARG A 41 -3.34 -15.23 23.91
N MET A 42 -2.30 -15.73 23.23
CA MET A 42 -2.46 -16.45 21.96
C MET A 42 -3.22 -17.77 22.15
N ALA A 43 -2.98 -18.47 23.26
CA ALA A 43 -3.73 -19.67 23.62
C ALA A 43 -5.23 -19.37 23.84
N LEU A 44 -5.58 -18.22 24.44
CA LEU A 44 -6.97 -17.79 24.55
C LEU A 44 -7.58 -17.46 23.17
N PHE A 45 -6.83 -16.79 22.29
CA PHE A 45 -7.32 -16.43 20.96
C PHE A 45 -7.53 -17.64 20.03
N MET A 46 -6.70 -18.69 20.12
CA MET A 46 -6.91 -19.89 19.32
C MET A 46 -8.16 -20.69 19.71
N PHE A 47 -8.80 -20.41 20.86
CA PHE A 47 -10.08 -21.02 21.26
C PHE A 47 -11.31 -20.16 20.89
N THR A 48 -11.16 -19.18 20.01
CA THR A 48 -12.30 -18.38 19.54
C THR A 48 -13.27 -19.23 18.70
N SER A 49 -14.56 -19.23 19.07
CA SER A 49 -15.57 -20.10 18.47
C SER A 49 -15.86 -19.80 17.01
N CYS A 50 -15.73 -18.53 16.58
CA CYS A 50 -15.98 -18.11 15.20
C CYS A 50 -15.11 -18.89 14.19
N GLY A 51 -13.90 -19.31 14.59
CA GLY A 51 -13.00 -20.10 13.75
C GLY A 51 -13.52 -21.49 13.38
N TRP A 52 -14.54 -21.99 14.08
CA TRP A 52 -15.06 -23.36 13.92
C TRP A 52 -16.56 -23.40 13.61
N PHE A 53 -17.16 -22.24 13.34
CA PHE A 53 -18.58 -22.12 13.03
C PHE A 53 -18.92 -22.56 11.61
N PHE A 54 -18.00 -22.31 10.67
CA PHE A 54 -18.19 -22.61 9.25
C PHE A 54 -17.87 -24.07 8.92
N ASP A 55 -18.41 -24.51 7.79
CA ASP A 55 -18.38 -25.88 7.29
C ASP A 55 -17.01 -26.31 6.72
N ASP A 56 -16.08 -25.36 6.50
CA ASP A 56 -14.76 -25.64 5.93
C ASP A 56 -13.59 -25.08 6.76
N ILE A 57 -12.59 -25.93 7.01
CA ILE A 57 -11.36 -25.60 7.75
C ILE A 57 -10.38 -24.68 6.98
N SER A 58 -10.56 -24.52 5.67
CA SER A 58 -9.79 -23.60 4.83
C SER A 58 -10.26 -22.15 4.90
N GLY A 59 -11.37 -21.89 5.62
CA GLY A 59 -11.90 -20.55 5.85
C GLY A 59 -10.90 -19.61 6.56
N ILE A 60 -11.07 -18.31 6.33
CA ILE A 60 -10.16 -17.28 6.88
C ILE A 60 -10.17 -17.26 8.41
N GLU A 61 -11.30 -17.61 9.03
CA GLU A 61 -11.50 -17.66 10.47
C GLU A 61 -10.73 -18.82 11.11
N ALA A 62 -10.82 -20.02 10.52
CA ALA A 62 -10.06 -21.20 10.96
C ALA A 62 -8.55 -20.97 10.81
N ILE A 63 -8.13 -20.40 9.68
CA ILE A 63 -6.73 -20.02 9.45
C ILE A 63 -6.26 -19.00 10.50
N GLN A 64 -7.10 -18.05 10.90
CA GLN A 64 -6.75 -17.07 11.92
C GLN A 64 -6.55 -17.73 13.30
N VAL A 65 -7.40 -18.70 13.66
CA VAL A 65 -7.21 -19.53 14.86
C VAL A 65 -5.88 -20.30 14.80
N MET A 66 -5.56 -20.90 13.66
CA MET A 66 -4.30 -21.60 13.46
C MET A 66 -3.09 -20.67 13.58
N ARG A 67 -3.19 -19.41 13.12
CA ARG A 67 -2.13 -18.40 13.31
C ARG A 67 -1.91 -18.08 14.78
N TYR A 68 -2.97 -17.98 15.57
CA TYR A 68 -2.85 -17.80 17.02
C TYR A 68 -2.18 -19.02 17.67
N ALA A 69 -2.55 -20.24 17.27
CA ALA A 69 -1.91 -21.47 17.75
C ALA A 69 -0.41 -21.51 17.40
N ALA A 70 -0.06 -21.21 16.15
CA ALA A 70 1.33 -21.14 15.69
C ALA A 70 2.15 -20.14 16.53
N ARG A 71 1.57 -18.96 16.79
CA ARG A 71 2.21 -17.93 17.60
C ARG A 71 2.35 -18.33 19.06
N ALA A 72 1.35 -18.99 19.65
CA ALA A 72 1.44 -19.52 21.00
C ALA A 72 2.60 -20.52 21.12
N ILE A 73 2.69 -21.45 20.17
CA ILE A 73 3.78 -22.45 20.09
C ILE A 73 5.15 -21.77 19.98
N ASP A 74 5.29 -20.78 19.08
CA ASP A 74 6.54 -20.05 18.91
C ASP A 74 7.00 -19.37 20.21
N LEU A 75 6.06 -18.81 20.98
CA LEU A 75 6.35 -18.13 22.24
C LEU A 75 6.75 -19.11 23.35
N VAL A 76 6.13 -20.30 23.45
CA VAL A 76 6.43 -21.26 24.53
C VAL A 76 7.57 -22.22 24.23
N LYS A 77 8.05 -22.27 22.99
CA LYS A 77 8.97 -23.29 22.47
C LYS A 77 10.18 -23.59 23.35
N GLN A 78 10.74 -22.58 24.03
CA GLN A 78 11.92 -22.76 24.88
C GLN A 78 11.64 -23.50 26.20
N TRP A 79 10.38 -23.59 26.63
CA TRP A 79 9.97 -24.28 27.86
C TRP A 79 9.32 -25.64 27.60
N THR A 80 9.03 -25.97 26.34
CA THR A 80 8.40 -27.23 25.95
C THR A 80 9.45 -28.31 25.72
N LYS A 81 9.22 -29.52 26.24
CA LYS A 81 10.06 -30.70 25.99
C LYS A 81 9.77 -31.36 24.64
N GLU A 82 8.56 -31.12 24.11
CA GLU A 82 8.05 -31.71 22.87
C GLU A 82 7.85 -30.64 21.80
N ASP A 83 7.88 -31.05 20.54
CA ASP A 83 7.52 -30.17 19.43
C ASP A 83 6.00 -30.12 19.28
N LEU A 84 5.39 -29.10 19.90
CA LEU A 84 3.94 -28.89 19.87
C LEU A 84 3.41 -28.68 18.45
N GLU A 85 4.21 -28.13 17.53
CA GLU A 85 3.79 -27.91 16.14
C GLU A 85 3.64 -29.23 15.39
N VAL A 86 4.53 -30.20 15.65
CA VAL A 86 4.42 -31.55 15.09
C VAL A 86 3.15 -32.24 15.57
N GLY A 87 2.86 -32.18 16.87
CA GLY A 87 1.63 -32.75 17.45
C GLY A 87 0.36 -32.12 16.88
N LEU A 88 0.36 -30.78 16.74
CA LEU A 88 -0.75 -30.04 16.15
C LEU A 88 -0.98 -30.43 14.69
N LEU A 89 0.09 -30.49 13.88
CA LEU A 89 0.00 -30.87 12.46
C LEU A 89 -0.53 -32.30 12.29
N ALA A 90 -0.11 -33.23 13.15
CA ALA A 90 -0.62 -34.60 13.14
C ALA A 90 -2.13 -34.64 13.41
N PHE A 91 -2.63 -33.83 14.35
CA PHE A 91 -4.06 -33.73 14.62
C PHE A 91 -4.81 -33.06 13.46
N LEU A 92 -4.32 -31.93 12.96
CA LEU A 92 -4.94 -31.18 11.87
C LEU A 92 -5.00 -31.97 10.55
N SER A 93 -4.09 -32.91 10.32
CA SER A 93 -4.10 -33.78 9.12
C SER A 93 -5.37 -34.64 8.99
N GLN A 94 -6.13 -34.82 10.08
CA GLN A 94 -7.37 -35.59 10.11
C GLN A 94 -8.57 -34.78 9.59
N ALA A 95 -8.47 -33.45 9.61
CA ALA A 95 -9.51 -32.57 9.10
C ALA A 95 -9.29 -32.33 7.60
N ARG A 96 -10.28 -32.69 6.78
CA ARG A 96 -10.28 -32.45 5.32
C ARG A 96 -11.09 -31.19 5.01
N SER A 97 -10.60 -30.42 4.06
CA SER A 97 -11.39 -29.37 3.43
C SER A 97 -12.44 -29.98 2.50
N ASN A 98 -13.55 -29.29 2.33
CA ASN A 98 -14.56 -29.59 1.32
C ASN A 98 -14.03 -29.23 -0.09
N ASP A 99 -13.01 -28.37 -0.19
CA ASP A 99 -12.28 -28.07 -1.42
C ASP A 99 -11.02 -28.96 -1.56
N PRO A 100 -10.98 -29.86 -2.57
CA PRO A 100 -9.83 -30.73 -2.82
C PRO A 100 -8.50 -30.00 -3.03
N ASP A 101 -8.52 -28.76 -3.53
CA ASP A 101 -7.30 -27.98 -3.80
C ASP A 101 -6.57 -27.56 -2.51
N TYR A 102 -7.29 -27.51 -1.38
CA TYR A 102 -6.73 -27.19 -0.08
C TYR A 102 -6.24 -28.41 0.70
N GLY A 103 -6.78 -29.60 0.42
CA GLY A 103 -6.34 -30.85 1.03
C GLY A 103 -6.78 -31.02 2.50
N ASP A 104 -5.81 -31.20 3.41
CA ASP A 104 -6.06 -31.33 4.85
C ASP A 104 -5.64 -30.11 5.67
N GLY A 105 -6.06 -30.09 6.93
CA GLY A 105 -5.72 -29.06 7.90
C GLY A 105 -4.22 -28.87 8.11
N ALA A 106 -3.40 -29.90 7.90
CA ALA A 106 -1.94 -29.76 8.00
C ALA A 106 -1.37 -28.98 6.79
N HIS A 107 -1.88 -29.23 5.58
CA HIS A 107 -1.54 -28.43 4.40
C HIS A 107 -2.01 -26.98 4.55
N ILE A 108 -3.25 -26.79 5.01
CA ILE A 108 -3.86 -25.47 5.24
C ILE A 108 -3.08 -24.68 6.29
N TYR A 109 -2.71 -25.30 7.41
CA TYR A 109 -1.89 -24.68 8.44
C TYR A 109 -0.54 -24.20 7.87
N LYS A 110 0.15 -25.04 7.08
CA LYS A 110 1.44 -24.65 6.48
C LYS A 110 1.28 -23.45 5.55
N LYS A 111 0.25 -23.45 4.71
CA LYS A 111 -0.02 -22.39 3.74
C LYS A 111 -0.47 -21.08 4.41
N GLY A 112 -1.36 -21.17 5.41
CA GLY A 112 -2.06 -20.03 6.00
C GLY A 112 -1.45 -19.48 7.28
N ALA A 113 -0.82 -20.33 8.11
CA ALA A 113 -0.25 -19.96 9.40
C ALA A 113 1.29 -19.91 9.35
N THR A 114 1.96 -20.98 8.90
CA THR A 114 3.44 -21.00 8.86
C THR A 114 3.99 -19.89 7.97
N ASN A 115 3.43 -19.69 6.77
CA ASN A 115 3.88 -18.64 5.84
C ASN A 115 3.53 -17.22 6.31
N ALA A 116 2.59 -17.08 7.25
CA ALA A 116 2.23 -15.77 7.82
C ALA A 116 3.17 -15.34 8.96
N ARG A 117 4.12 -16.18 9.37
CA ARG A 117 5.10 -15.86 10.42
C ARG A 117 6.02 -14.72 9.97
N ILE A 118 5.93 -13.59 10.64
CA ILE A 118 6.84 -12.46 10.45
C ILE A 118 7.95 -12.54 11.50
N GLY A 119 9.04 -13.20 11.14
CA GLY A 119 10.26 -13.22 11.96
C GLY A 119 11.10 -11.95 11.78
N PRO A 120 12.12 -11.73 12.64
CA PRO A 120 12.93 -10.50 12.57
C PRO A 120 13.63 -10.26 11.24
N SER A 121 14.09 -11.33 10.58
CA SER A 121 14.73 -11.21 9.27
C SER A 121 13.74 -10.80 8.17
N LEU A 122 12.49 -11.28 8.24
CA LEU A 122 11.46 -10.89 7.28
C LEU A 122 11.00 -9.45 7.51
N ALA A 123 10.90 -9.01 8.77
CA ALA A 123 10.60 -7.61 9.11
C ALA A 123 11.67 -6.66 8.56
N ALA A 124 12.96 -6.98 8.78
CA ALA A 124 14.08 -6.21 8.23
C ALA A 124 14.08 -6.21 6.69
N ALA A 125 13.78 -7.34 6.04
CA ALA A 125 13.69 -7.41 4.58
C ALA A 125 12.55 -6.54 4.02
N ASN A 126 11.38 -6.58 4.67
CA ASN A 126 10.24 -5.76 4.29
C ASN A 126 10.55 -4.27 4.42
N TYR A 127 11.22 -3.87 5.50
CA TYR A 127 11.72 -2.50 5.68
C TYR A 127 12.72 -2.11 4.57
N ALA A 128 13.73 -2.93 4.31
CA ALA A 128 14.77 -2.65 3.31
C ALA A 128 14.21 -2.54 1.88
N LEU A 129 13.33 -3.46 1.48
CA LEU A 129 12.66 -3.44 0.17
C LEU A 129 11.70 -2.27 0.03
N ALA A 130 10.99 -1.90 1.11
CA ALA A 130 10.19 -0.69 1.12
C ALA A 130 11.07 0.57 1.00
N LEU A 131 12.19 0.64 1.73
CA LEU A 131 13.10 1.77 1.63
C LEU A 131 13.61 1.93 0.19
N LEU A 132 14.18 0.87 -0.38
CA LEU A 132 14.68 0.85 -1.76
C LEU A 132 13.59 1.16 -2.80
N GLY A 133 12.41 0.57 -2.64
CA GLY A 133 11.30 0.77 -3.54
C GLY A 133 10.79 2.21 -3.50
N TRP A 134 10.63 2.79 -2.31
CA TRP A 134 10.16 4.18 -2.19
C TRP A 134 11.23 5.20 -2.61
N THR A 135 12.52 4.96 -2.34
CA THR A 135 13.59 5.82 -2.85
C THR A 135 13.64 5.81 -4.37
N ALA A 136 13.50 4.63 -4.99
CA ALA A 136 13.44 4.49 -6.45
C ALA A 136 12.19 5.12 -7.09
N VAL A 137 11.04 5.09 -6.39
CA VAL A 137 9.72 5.41 -6.97
C VAL A 137 9.24 6.83 -6.68
N THR A 138 9.58 7.43 -5.54
CA THR A 138 8.82 8.63 -5.10
C THR A 138 9.61 9.93 -5.02
N ALA A 139 10.94 9.93 -5.00
CA ALA A 139 11.79 11.12 -4.73
C ALA A 139 11.38 11.94 -3.47
N SER A 140 10.32 11.54 -2.76
CA SER A 140 9.74 12.18 -1.59
C SER A 140 8.76 11.18 -0.97
N ARG A 141 9.09 10.72 0.23
CA ARG A 141 8.18 9.94 1.08
C ARG A 141 7.05 10.87 1.50
N THR A 142 5.93 10.88 0.78
CA THR A 142 4.75 11.65 1.19
C THR A 142 4.11 11.00 2.40
N GLY A 143 4.56 11.40 3.60
CA GLY A 143 3.81 11.47 4.86
C GLY A 143 3.19 10.20 5.44
N LYS A 144 3.21 9.05 4.78
CA LYS A 144 2.73 7.80 5.39
C LYS A 144 3.79 7.25 6.36
N PRO A 145 3.37 6.78 7.55
CA PRO A 145 4.26 6.08 8.47
C PRO A 145 4.91 4.93 7.72
N ALA A 146 6.22 4.78 7.90
CA ALA A 146 6.96 3.67 7.33
C ALA A 146 6.28 2.39 7.82
N PRO A 147 6.03 1.43 6.92
CA PRO A 147 5.50 0.16 7.35
C PRO A 147 6.44 -0.43 8.41
N LEU A 148 5.86 -0.91 9.51
CA LEU A 148 6.57 -1.48 10.67
C LEU A 148 7.26 -0.47 11.61
N GLU A 149 6.85 0.79 11.69
CA GLU A 149 7.45 1.82 12.59
C GLU A 149 7.56 1.43 14.08
N GLU A 150 6.71 0.54 14.57
CA GLU A 150 6.77 0.04 15.96
C GLU A 150 7.56 -1.27 16.12
N ILE A 151 8.02 -1.86 15.01
CA ILE A 151 8.70 -3.15 14.96
C ILE A 151 10.14 -2.97 14.48
N VAL A 152 10.40 -2.10 13.50
CA VAL A 152 11.71 -1.92 12.88
C VAL A 152 12.25 -0.52 13.18
N PHE A 153 13.35 -0.47 13.92
CA PHE A 153 14.04 0.75 14.30
C PHE A 153 15.39 0.81 13.57
N PRO A 154 15.54 1.61 12.50
CA PRO A 154 16.80 1.73 11.79
C PRO A 154 17.87 2.35 12.70
N GLN A 155 19.07 1.80 12.69
CA GLN A 155 20.22 2.29 13.46
C GLN A 155 21.23 3.02 12.58
N LYS A 156 21.62 2.40 11.47
CA LYS A 156 22.49 2.99 10.44
C LYS A 156 22.06 2.49 9.07
N GLU A 157 22.07 3.36 8.08
CA GLU A 157 21.73 3.02 6.70
C GLU A 157 22.52 3.86 5.72
N THR A 158 22.86 3.28 4.58
CA THR A 158 23.57 3.96 3.50
C THR A 158 23.03 3.46 2.17
N SER A 159 22.56 4.39 1.35
CA SER A 159 22.23 4.10 -0.05
C SER A 159 23.48 4.19 -0.91
N PHE A 160 23.56 3.35 -1.94
CA PHE A 160 24.67 3.35 -2.89
C PHE A 160 24.14 3.19 -4.31
N HIS A 161 24.94 3.66 -5.26
CA HIS A 161 24.66 3.60 -6.68
C HIS A 161 25.91 3.10 -7.42
N ALA A 162 25.76 2.04 -8.21
CA ALA A 162 26.86 1.42 -8.95
C ALA A 162 26.39 0.98 -10.35
N GLY A 163 26.68 1.79 -11.38
CA GLY A 163 26.16 1.57 -12.72
C GLY A 163 24.63 1.69 -12.73
N ASP A 164 23.92 0.65 -13.20
CA ASP A 164 22.44 0.62 -13.22
C ASP A 164 21.84 -0.01 -11.94
N VAL A 165 22.66 -0.24 -10.90
CA VAL A 165 22.23 -0.84 -9.63
C VAL A 165 22.10 0.23 -8.56
N ASP A 166 20.88 0.43 -8.08
CA ASP A 166 20.59 1.14 -6.84
C ASP A 166 20.46 0.14 -5.70
N GLY A 167 21.03 0.47 -4.54
CA GLY A 167 20.91 -0.37 -3.36
C GLY A 167 21.00 0.39 -2.05
N VAL A 168 20.62 -0.30 -0.99
CA VAL A 168 20.69 0.17 0.37
C VAL A 168 21.22 -0.93 1.28
N ILE A 169 22.17 -0.58 2.12
CA ILE A 169 22.69 -1.45 3.17
C ILE A 169 22.50 -0.78 4.51
N GLY A 170 22.17 -1.55 5.53
CA GLY A 170 21.96 -0.99 6.85
C GLY A 170 21.80 -2.02 7.94
N GLN A 171 21.62 -1.50 9.14
CA GLN A 171 21.37 -2.25 10.35
C GLN A 171 20.13 -1.69 11.03
N ALA A 172 19.24 -2.58 11.43
CA ALA A 172 18.04 -2.23 12.18
C ALA A 172 17.89 -3.12 13.42
N MET A 173 17.35 -2.52 14.47
CA MET A 173 16.84 -3.24 15.63
C MET A 173 15.38 -3.61 15.36
N ILE A 174 15.06 -4.88 15.58
CA ILE A 174 13.71 -5.42 15.43
C ILE A 174 13.17 -5.68 16.82
N ALA A 175 12.16 -4.91 17.22
CA ALA A 175 11.44 -5.09 18.48
C ALA A 175 10.24 -6.02 18.28
N GLU A 176 9.96 -6.83 19.29
CA GLU A 176 8.74 -7.62 19.41
C GLU A 176 7.80 -6.92 20.40
N PRO A 177 6.75 -6.20 19.95
CA PRO A 177 5.99 -5.27 20.80
C PRO A 177 5.40 -5.92 22.05
N GLY A 178 4.95 -7.17 21.94
CA GLY A 178 4.34 -7.92 23.05
C GLY A 178 5.34 -8.30 24.15
N THR A 179 6.55 -8.73 23.78
CA THR A 179 7.54 -9.29 24.72
C THR A 179 8.60 -8.29 25.15
N GLY A 180 8.82 -7.23 24.35
CA GLY A 180 9.97 -6.33 24.50
C GLY A 180 11.30 -6.95 24.08
N ALA A 181 11.29 -8.11 23.43
CA ALA A 181 12.50 -8.70 22.87
C ALA A 181 13.01 -7.84 21.70
N GLU A 182 14.31 -7.58 21.69
CA GLU A 182 14.98 -6.82 20.63
C GLU A 182 16.01 -7.70 19.96
N THR A 183 16.06 -7.67 18.63
CA THR A 183 17.08 -8.39 17.87
C THR A 183 17.62 -7.53 16.74
N THR A 184 18.93 -7.54 16.55
CA THR A 184 19.56 -6.77 15.48
C THR A 184 19.63 -7.58 14.18
N ARG A 185 19.34 -6.93 13.06
CA ARG A 185 19.52 -7.48 11.71
C ARG A 185 20.28 -6.49 10.84
N VAL A 186 21.16 -7.04 10.01
CA VAL A 186 21.80 -6.30 8.92
C VAL A 186 21.11 -6.72 7.64
N PHE A 187 20.79 -5.75 6.79
CA PHE A 187 20.09 -5.96 5.53
C PHE A 187 20.87 -5.30 4.39
N LEU A 188 20.74 -5.89 3.21
CA LEU A 188 21.18 -5.36 1.93
C LEU A 188 20.03 -5.55 0.96
N ALA A 189 19.50 -4.49 0.37
CA ALA A 189 18.53 -4.56 -0.71
C ALA A 189 19.08 -3.84 -1.94
N TYR A 190 18.89 -4.40 -3.13
CA TYR A 190 19.33 -3.77 -4.37
C TYR A 190 18.43 -4.14 -5.55
N HIS A 191 18.44 -3.26 -6.56
CA HIS A 191 17.75 -3.48 -7.82
C HIS A 191 18.71 -4.08 -8.85
N ASN A 192 18.41 -5.28 -9.34
CA ASN A 192 19.18 -5.98 -10.36
C ASN A 192 18.75 -5.47 -11.76
N PRO A 193 19.67 -5.27 -12.72
CA PRO A 193 19.36 -4.80 -14.07
C PRO A 193 18.39 -5.70 -14.86
N GLU A 194 18.23 -6.96 -14.45
CA GLU A 194 17.21 -7.89 -14.97
C GLU A 194 15.78 -7.56 -14.48
N GLY A 195 15.60 -6.49 -13.70
CA GLY A 195 14.30 -5.98 -13.24
C GLY A 195 13.80 -6.57 -11.93
N THR A 196 14.66 -7.26 -11.17
CA THR A 196 14.31 -7.85 -9.87
C THR A 196 14.81 -7.01 -8.70
N PHE A 197 14.01 -6.94 -7.64
CA PHE A 197 14.44 -6.40 -6.34
C PHE A 197 14.82 -7.56 -5.45
N ASP A 198 16.09 -7.57 -5.05
CA ASP A 198 16.69 -8.63 -4.25
C ASP A 198 17.09 -8.06 -2.88
N CYS A 199 16.87 -8.84 -1.83
CA CYS A 199 17.22 -8.48 -0.47
C CYS A 199 17.89 -9.64 0.26
N MET A 200 18.94 -9.35 1.02
CA MET A 200 19.63 -10.29 1.89
C MET A 200 19.58 -9.75 3.31
N VAL A 201 19.29 -10.63 4.26
CA VAL A 201 19.26 -10.28 5.69
C VAL A 201 20.00 -11.32 6.49
N GLY A 202 20.87 -10.86 7.40
CA GLY A 202 21.64 -11.72 8.28
C GLY A 202 21.72 -11.17 9.71
N LYS A 203 22.25 -11.99 10.62
CA LYS A 203 22.60 -11.56 11.98
C LYS A 203 24.01 -10.95 11.95
N PRO A 204 24.25 -9.79 12.57
CA PRO A 204 25.59 -9.20 12.60
C PRO A 204 26.59 -10.13 13.30
N LEU A 205 27.78 -10.28 12.71
CA LEU A 205 28.94 -10.89 13.36
C LEU A 205 29.74 -9.85 14.15
N GLU A 206 29.77 -8.63 13.63
CA GLU A 206 30.47 -7.47 14.18
C GLU A 206 29.67 -6.19 13.93
N THR A 207 30.13 -5.07 14.48
CA THR A 207 29.56 -3.76 14.17
C THR A 207 29.85 -3.44 12.71
N ILE A 208 28.82 -3.40 11.88
CA ILE A 208 28.99 -3.05 10.47
C ILE A 208 29.18 -1.53 10.33
N ASP A 209 30.09 -1.15 9.45
CA ASP A 209 30.13 0.18 8.84
C ASP A 209 29.41 0.11 7.49
N PRO A 210 28.16 0.60 7.39
CA PRO A 210 27.39 0.55 6.15
C PRO A 210 28.06 1.31 5.01
N GLU A 211 28.81 2.38 5.29
CA GLU A 211 29.47 3.21 4.27
C GLU A 211 30.65 2.45 3.63
N GLN A 212 31.51 1.85 4.46
CA GLN A 212 32.61 1.04 3.98
C GLN A 212 32.12 -0.18 3.19
N THR A 213 31.07 -0.83 3.70
CA THR A 213 30.50 -2.02 3.04
C THR A 213 29.81 -1.66 1.72
N ALA A 214 29.07 -0.55 1.69
CA ALA A 214 28.48 0.00 0.46
C ALA A 214 29.54 0.29 -0.60
N LYS A 215 30.69 0.83 -0.21
CA LYS A 215 31.81 1.09 -1.12
C LYS A 215 32.37 -0.20 -1.73
N VAL A 216 32.64 -1.21 -0.90
CA VAL A 216 33.14 -2.52 -1.37
C VAL A 216 32.14 -3.19 -2.32
N ILE A 217 30.84 -3.14 -1.99
CA ILE A 217 29.78 -3.69 -2.84
C ILE A 217 29.71 -2.94 -4.19
N SER A 218 29.77 -1.60 -4.15
CA SER A 218 29.73 -0.77 -5.35
C SER A 218 30.91 -1.05 -6.29
N GLU A 219 32.13 -1.14 -5.76
CA GLU A 219 33.33 -1.51 -6.53
C GLU A 219 33.22 -2.92 -7.15
N GLY A 220 32.66 -3.88 -6.40
CA GLY A 220 32.42 -5.24 -6.88
C GLY A 220 31.39 -5.34 -8.02
N LEU A 221 30.37 -4.47 -8.00
CA LEU A 221 29.31 -4.42 -9.01
C LEU A 221 29.82 -3.87 -10.36
N TYR A 222 30.71 -2.87 -10.35
CA TYR A 222 31.37 -2.39 -11.58
C TYR A 222 32.16 -3.51 -12.30
N GLY A 223 32.61 -4.53 -11.57
CA GLY A 223 33.31 -5.71 -12.11
C GLY A 223 32.39 -6.81 -12.67
N GLY A 224 31.07 -6.64 -12.65
CA GLY A 224 30.08 -7.52 -13.29
C GLY A 224 29.85 -8.89 -12.60
N LYS A 225 30.26 -9.07 -11.34
CA LYS A 225 30.15 -10.38 -10.65
C LYS A 225 29.15 -10.32 -9.48
N LYS A 226 27.93 -10.81 -9.68
CA LYS A 226 26.88 -10.97 -8.62
C LYS A 226 27.41 -11.71 -7.37
N THR A 227 28.32 -12.66 -7.54
CA THR A 227 28.93 -13.42 -6.43
C THR A 227 29.72 -12.54 -5.45
N VAL A 228 30.22 -11.38 -5.90
CA VAL A 228 30.99 -10.46 -5.06
C VAL A 228 30.08 -9.77 -4.04
N VAL A 229 28.84 -9.45 -4.41
CA VAL A 229 27.85 -8.82 -3.53
C VAL A 229 27.50 -9.76 -2.37
N HIS A 230 27.16 -11.01 -2.69
CA HIS A 230 26.88 -12.04 -1.70
C HIS A 230 28.06 -12.25 -0.75
N THR A 231 29.26 -12.42 -1.31
CA THR A 231 30.48 -12.66 -0.52
C THR A 231 30.81 -11.48 0.39
N ALA A 232 30.67 -10.24 -0.09
CA ALA A 232 30.94 -9.03 0.70
C ALA A 232 29.96 -8.88 1.87
N PHE A 233 28.69 -9.22 1.65
CA PHE A 233 27.68 -9.22 2.70
C PHE A 233 27.93 -10.34 3.72
N GLU A 234 28.12 -11.58 3.26
CA GLU A 234 28.35 -12.77 4.09
C GLU A 234 29.59 -12.68 5.00
N ARG A 235 30.55 -11.81 4.70
CA ARG A 235 31.70 -11.55 5.59
C ARG A 235 31.30 -10.92 6.93
N HIS A 236 30.25 -10.11 6.95
CA HIS A 236 29.85 -9.32 8.12
C HIS A 236 28.65 -9.94 8.86
N VAL A 237 28.02 -10.96 8.29
CA VAL A 237 26.80 -11.54 8.82
C VAL A 237 26.79 -13.08 8.77
N ARG A 238 26.00 -13.68 9.67
CA ARG A 238 25.68 -15.12 9.65
C ARG A 238 24.19 -15.35 9.44
N ASP A 239 23.82 -16.60 9.17
CA ASP A 239 22.44 -17.03 8.96
C ASP A 239 21.72 -16.22 7.87
N VAL A 240 22.42 -15.97 6.76
CA VAL A 240 21.92 -15.15 5.67
C VAL A 240 20.71 -15.79 5.01
N ARG A 241 19.67 -14.98 4.79
CA ARG A 241 18.47 -15.35 4.05
C ARG A 241 18.21 -14.34 2.96
N SER A 242 17.79 -14.83 1.80
CA SER A 242 17.39 -14.03 0.65
C SER A 242 15.87 -13.86 0.61
N TYR A 243 15.44 -12.67 0.20
CA TYR A 243 14.05 -12.26 0.05
C TYR A 243 13.91 -11.44 -1.22
N THR A 244 12.72 -11.48 -1.80
CA THR A 244 12.33 -10.68 -2.96
C THR A 244 11.04 -9.93 -2.65
N ILE A 245 10.56 -9.11 -3.59
CA ILE A 245 9.22 -8.50 -3.49
C ILE A 245 8.13 -9.56 -3.27
N ARG A 246 8.31 -10.80 -3.72
CA ARG A 246 7.32 -11.88 -3.53
C ARG A 246 7.15 -12.27 -2.06
N ASP A 247 8.20 -12.15 -1.27
CA ASP A 247 8.23 -12.51 0.15
C ASP A 247 7.72 -11.38 1.05
N MET A 248 7.52 -10.17 0.50
CA MET A 248 6.96 -9.06 1.26
C MET A 248 5.56 -9.36 1.78
N ILE A 249 5.24 -8.75 2.93
CA ILE A 249 3.90 -8.76 3.51
C ILE A 249 2.92 -8.25 2.44
N PRO A 250 1.78 -8.93 2.21
CA PRO A 250 0.88 -8.62 1.09
C PRO A 250 0.52 -7.13 0.96
N ASP A 251 0.20 -6.46 2.07
CA ASP A 251 -0.19 -5.04 2.07
C ASP A 251 0.98 -4.12 1.71
N MET A 252 2.19 -4.43 2.20
CA MET A 252 3.40 -3.69 1.87
C MET A 252 3.77 -3.87 0.40
N ARG A 253 3.68 -5.11 -0.10
CA ARG A 253 3.89 -5.44 -1.50
C ARG A 253 2.92 -4.69 -2.41
N HIS A 254 1.63 -4.70 -2.05
CA HIS A 254 0.61 -3.97 -2.80
C HIS A 254 0.89 -2.47 -2.80
N THR A 255 1.24 -1.90 -1.65
CA THR A 255 1.58 -0.47 -1.54
C THR A 255 2.78 -0.10 -2.41
N LEU A 256 3.84 -0.90 -2.39
CA LEU A 256 5.03 -0.69 -3.21
C LEU A 256 4.70 -0.75 -4.70
N LEU A 257 4.01 -1.81 -5.15
CA LEU A 257 3.65 -1.98 -6.56
C LEU A 257 2.73 -0.85 -7.05
N SER A 258 1.71 -0.49 -6.27
CA SER A 258 0.83 0.63 -6.58
C SER A 258 1.60 1.95 -6.68
N GLY A 259 2.58 2.18 -5.80
CA GLY A 259 3.49 3.32 -5.90
C GLY A 259 4.32 3.31 -7.19
N MET A 260 4.91 2.16 -7.54
CA MET A 260 5.68 1.97 -8.78
C MET A 260 4.85 2.29 -10.02
N PHE A 261 3.60 1.80 -10.07
CA PHE A 261 2.67 2.11 -11.15
C PHE A 261 2.34 3.60 -11.23
N GLN A 262 2.08 4.26 -10.10
CA GLN A 262 1.84 5.72 -10.08
C GLN A 262 3.06 6.54 -10.51
N TRP A 263 4.28 6.05 -10.25
CA TRP A 263 5.48 6.66 -10.79
C TRP A 263 5.60 6.46 -12.29
N LEU A 264 5.40 5.23 -12.78
CA LEU A 264 5.47 4.92 -14.21
C LEU A 264 4.45 5.74 -15.00
N ASP A 265 3.22 5.81 -14.49
CA ASP A 265 2.15 6.65 -15.03
C ASP A 265 2.57 8.12 -15.10
N ARG A 266 3.19 8.67 -14.03
CA ARG A 266 3.75 10.03 -14.05
C ARG A 266 4.88 10.21 -15.06
N GLN A 267 5.75 9.22 -15.28
CA GLN A 267 6.81 9.31 -16.29
C GLN A 267 6.23 9.29 -17.70
N ILE A 268 5.31 8.37 -17.98
CA ILE A 268 4.57 8.30 -19.25
C ILE A 268 3.86 9.64 -19.49
N GLY A 269 3.16 10.16 -18.48
CA GLY A 269 2.50 11.46 -18.54
C GLY A 269 3.44 12.63 -18.80
N LYS A 270 4.67 12.63 -18.24
CA LYS A 270 5.70 13.63 -18.55
C LYS A 270 6.22 13.52 -19.99
N THR A 271 6.47 12.31 -20.48
CA THR A 271 6.96 12.09 -21.84
C THR A 271 5.92 12.46 -22.89
N ILE A 272 4.66 12.09 -22.64
CA ILE A 272 3.54 12.37 -23.55
C ILE A 272 3.09 13.83 -23.42
N GLY A 273 2.85 14.32 -22.20
CA GLY A 273 2.42 15.70 -21.94
C GLY A 273 3.48 16.76 -22.23
N GLY A 274 4.77 16.40 -22.22
CA GLY A 274 5.89 17.28 -22.57
C GLY A 274 5.90 17.72 -24.05
N ARG A 275 5.06 17.12 -24.90
CA ARG A 275 4.91 17.46 -26.33
C ARG A 275 3.46 17.81 -26.68
N ARG A 276 2.79 18.54 -25.78
CA ARG A 276 1.40 18.97 -25.95
C ARG A 276 1.16 19.70 -27.28
N THR A 277 2.03 20.66 -27.64
CA THR A 277 1.89 21.44 -28.88
C THR A 277 1.99 20.56 -30.13
N GLU A 278 2.93 19.62 -30.18
CA GLU A 278 3.06 18.67 -31.31
C GLU A 278 1.82 17.75 -31.42
N SER A 279 1.25 17.37 -30.28
CA SER A 279 0.04 16.55 -30.22
C SER A 279 -1.21 17.34 -30.62
N GLU A 280 -1.30 18.62 -30.23
CA GLU A 280 -2.33 19.57 -30.67
C GLU A 280 -2.29 19.78 -32.19
N ASP A 281 -1.10 20.06 -32.74
CA ASP A 281 -0.92 20.27 -34.19
C ASP A 281 -1.32 19.02 -34.99
N PHE A 282 -0.94 17.82 -34.52
CA PHE A 282 -1.31 16.57 -35.16
C PHE A 282 -2.82 16.28 -35.10
N LEU A 283 -3.46 16.50 -33.94
CA LEU A 283 -4.91 16.30 -33.79
C LEU A 283 -5.72 17.33 -34.58
N ASN A 284 -5.25 18.57 -34.69
CA ASN A 284 -5.88 19.60 -35.52
C ASN A 284 -5.78 19.23 -37.01
N LEU A 285 -4.61 18.79 -37.47
CA LEU A 285 -4.40 18.30 -38.84
C LEU A 285 -5.34 17.12 -39.18
N LEU A 286 -5.55 16.20 -38.24
CA LEU A 286 -6.49 15.09 -38.41
C LEU A 286 -7.95 15.58 -38.50
N GLN A 287 -8.31 16.60 -37.74
CA GLN A 287 -9.63 17.21 -37.78
C GLN A 287 -9.91 17.90 -39.12
N GLU A 288 -8.91 18.59 -39.67
CA GLU A 288 -8.99 19.24 -40.98
C GLU A 288 -9.06 18.23 -42.13
N THR A 289 -8.37 17.09 -42.01
CA THR A 289 -8.28 16.08 -43.07
C THR A 289 -9.40 15.04 -43.04
N GLY A 290 -10.11 14.91 -41.91
CA GLY A 290 -11.27 14.00 -41.76
C GLY A 290 -10.96 12.51 -41.93
N GLY A 291 -9.68 12.13 -41.93
CA GLY A 291 -9.24 10.75 -42.17
C GLY A 291 -9.34 9.86 -40.91
N PRO A 292 -9.62 8.55 -41.06
CA PRO A 292 -9.53 7.61 -39.95
C PRO A 292 -8.07 7.43 -39.52
N LEU A 293 -7.85 7.34 -38.21
CA LEU A 293 -6.55 7.01 -37.62
C LEU A 293 -6.19 5.53 -37.92
N PRO A 294 -4.91 5.19 -38.19
CA PRO A 294 -4.46 3.80 -38.12
C PRO A 294 -4.78 3.19 -36.73
N GLU A 295 -4.92 1.87 -36.58
CA GLU A 295 -5.35 1.24 -35.32
C GLU A 295 -4.48 1.57 -34.08
N ALA A 296 -3.22 1.98 -34.27
CA ALA A 296 -2.26 2.25 -33.21
C ALA A 296 -2.57 3.52 -32.35
N PRO A 297 -2.94 4.69 -32.92
CA PRO A 297 -3.24 5.92 -32.16
C PRO A 297 -4.41 5.89 -31.16
N ASN A 298 -5.32 4.92 -31.20
CA ASN A 298 -6.45 4.85 -30.26
C ASN A 298 -6.00 4.71 -28.79
N HIS A 299 -4.90 3.97 -28.57
CA HIS A 299 -4.30 3.81 -27.25
C HIS A 299 -3.64 5.11 -26.75
N ILE A 300 -3.02 5.86 -27.66
CA ILE A 300 -2.37 7.14 -27.34
C ILE A 300 -3.40 8.18 -26.92
N LEU A 301 -4.53 8.26 -27.61
CA LEU A 301 -5.62 9.19 -27.26
C LEU A 301 -6.23 8.85 -25.89
N SER A 302 -6.37 7.56 -25.59
CA SER A 302 -6.84 7.09 -24.28
C SER A 302 -5.86 7.46 -23.15
N ILE A 303 -4.55 7.31 -23.38
CA ILE A 303 -3.51 7.70 -22.42
C ILE A 303 -3.45 9.22 -22.24
N LEU A 304 -3.60 10.00 -23.31
CA LEU A 304 -3.66 11.46 -23.27
C LEU A 304 -4.85 11.94 -22.41
N ILE A 305 -6.03 11.35 -22.63
CA ILE A 305 -7.23 11.66 -21.84
C ILE A 305 -7.01 11.28 -20.38
N ALA A 306 -6.52 10.07 -20.08
CA ALA A 306 -6.24 9.65 -18.71
C ALA A 306 -5.24 10.57 -17.99
N ASN A 307 -4.18 11.02 -18.69
CA ASN A 307 -3.20 11.95 -18.15
C ASN A 307 -3.78 13.34 -17.87
N GLU A 308 -4.58 13.91 -18.78
CA GLU A 308 -5.24 15.21 -18.57
C GLU A 308 -6.28 15.15 -17.44
N LEU A 309 -7.08 14.08 -17.41
CA LEU A 309 -8.00 13.78 -16.31
C LEU A 309 -7.27 13.72 -14.96
N GLY A 310 -6.11 13.06 -14.91
CA GLY A 310 -5.25 13.01 -13.73
C GLY A 310 -4.67 14.37 -13.32
N GLN A 311 -4.33 15.24 -14.29
CA GLN A 311 -3.89 16.61 -14.01
C GLN A 311 -5.03 17.47 -13.46
N ILE A 312 -6.23 17.36 -14.02
CA ILE A 312 -7.44 18.05 -13.53
C ILE A 312 -7.73 17.64 -12.09
N ALA A 313 -7.68 16.34 -11.77
CA ALA A 313 -7.88 15.85 -10.40
C ALA A 313 -6.90 16.46 -9.39
N ARG A 314 -5.63 16.62 -9.78
CA ARG A 314 -4.59 17.20 -8.91
C ARG A 314 -4.71 18.72 -8.78
N ALA A 315 -5.25 19.38 -9.80
CA ALA A 315 -5.49 20.81 -9.81
C ALA A 315 -6.83 21.19 -9.15
N ALA A 316 -7.76 20.25 -8.99
CA ALA A 316 -9.00 20.41 -8.26
C ALA A 316 -8.75 20.95 -6.83
N GLY A 317 -9.35 22.09 -6.49
CA GLY A 317 -9.14 22.77 -5.22
C GLY A 317 -7.94 23.74 -5.18
N THR A 318 -7.21 23.92 -6.29
CA THR A 318 -6.20 24.98 -6.43
C THR A 318 -6.79 26.22 -7.12
N LYS A 319 -6.24 27.43 -6.89
CA LYS A 319 -6.70 28.67 -7.56
C LYS A 319 -6.49 28.66 -9.10
N LYS A 320 -5.81 27.66 -9.65
CA LYS A 320 -5.44 27.58 -11.06
C LYS A 320 -6.67 27.35 -11.94
N ILE A 321 -6.82 28.14 -13.02
CA ILE A 321 -7.93 27.98 -13.98
C ILE A 321 -7.69 26.68 -14.76
N LEU A 322 -8.69 25.81 -14.78
CA LEU A 322 -8.68 24.60 -15.60
C LEU A 322 -8.95 24.98 -17.06
N ASP A 323 -8.03 24.61 -17.95
CA ASP A 323 -8.17 24.80 -19.39
C ASP A 323 -8.91 23.61 -20.01
N TRP A 324 -10.19 23.80 -20.30
CA TRP A 324 -11.05 22.78 -20.90
C TRP A 324 -10.86 22.63 -22.42
N THR A 325 -10.13 23.56 -23.05
CA THR A 325 -10.02 23.64 -24.53
C THR A 325 -9.36 22.39 -25.10
N TRP A 326 -8.31 21.91 -24.43
CA TRP A 326 -7.59 20.70 -24.81
C TRP A 326 -8.43 19.43 -24.58
N MET A 327 -9.17 19.36 -23.48
CA MET A 327 -10.09 18.26 -23.22
C MET A 327 -11.24 18.20 -24.22
N ASP A 328 -11.80 19.34 -24.63
CA ASP A 328 -12.86 19.39 -25.65
C ASP A 328 -12.33 18.94 -27.02
N LEU A 329 -11.07 19.23 -27.35
CA LEU A 329 -10.41 18.72 -28.55
C LEU A 329 -10.26 17.19 -28.51
N LEU A 330 -9.76 16.63 -27.41
CA LEU A 330 -9.62 15.18 -27.21
C LEU A 330 -10.98 14.45 -27.24
N ALA A 331 -12.01 15.06 -26.63
CA ALA A 331 -13.37 14.53 -26.62
C ALA A 331 -14.01 14.52 -28.02
N LYS A 332 -13.80 15.58 -28.81
CA LYS A 332 -14.26 15.60 -30.21
C LYS A 332 -13.58 14.53 -31.05
N GLN A 333 -12.27 14.31 -30.85
CA GLN A 333 -11.54 13.29 -31.60
C GLN A 333 -11.95 11.86 -31.25
N THR A 334 -12.18 11.58 -29.97
CA THR A 334 -12.70 10.27 -29.54
C THR A 334 -14.10 9.98 -30.09
N ALA A 335 -14.98 11.00 -30.12
CA ALA A 335 -16.30 10.89 -30.70
C ALA A 335 -16.26 10.66 -32.23
N LEU A 336 -15.41 11.39 -32.96
CA LEU A 336 -15.24 11.22 -34.41
C LEU A 336 -14.76 9.80 -34.79
N GLN A 337 -13.93 9.20 -33.94
CA GLN A 337 -13.32 7.88 -34.20
C GLN A 337 -14.10 6.71 -33.55
N GLN A 338 -15.25 6.98 -32.91
CA GLN A 338 -16.06 5.98 -32.20
C GLN A 338 -15.28 5.14 -31.16
N ILE A 339 -14.29 5.74 -30.51
CA ILE A 339 -13.47 5.03 -29.52
C ILE A 339 -14.32 4.77 -28.27
N LYS A 340 -14.48 3.49 -27.91
CA LYS A 340 -15.19 3.10 -26.69
C LYS A 340 -14.28 3.29 -25.49
N LEU A 341 -14.45 4.40 -24.77
CA LEU A 341 -13.73 4.69 -23.53
C LEU A 341 -14.46 4.21 -22.26
N ASN A 342 -15.58 3.49 -22.38
CA ASN A 342 -16.38 3.04 -21.23
C ASN A 342 -15.84 1.77 -20.55
N ASP A 343 -14.52 1.63 -20.42
CA ASP A 343 -13.91 0.50 -19.73
C ASP A 343 -13.85 0.72 -18.21
N ARG A 344 -13.51 -0.34 -17.46
CA ARG A 344 -13.42 -0.29 -16.00
C ARG A 344 -12.43 0.75 -15.49
N PHE A 345 -11.33 0.98 -16.21
CA PHE A 345 -10.27 1.89 -15.80
C PHE A 345 -10.73 3.35 -15.91
N MET A 346 -11.41 3.70 -17.02
CA MET A 346 -11.96 5.04 -17.24
C MET A 346 -13.09 5.36 -16.26
N LYS A 347 -13.97 4.40 -15.95
CA LYS A 347 -15.00 4.55 -14.91
C LYS A 347 -14.41 4.84 -13.53
N GLN A 348 -13.40 4.06 -13.12
CA GLN A 348 -12.72 4.24 -11.84
C GLN A 348 -11.95 5.56 -11.77
N THR A 349 -11.28 5.94 -12.86
CA THR A 349 -10.57 7.23 -12.95
C THR A 349 -11.53 8.40 -12.83
N ALA A 350 -12.66 8.33 -13.54
CA ALA A 350 -13.70 9.36 -13.46
C ALA A 350 -14.33 9.46 -12.06
N GLN A 351 -14.58 8.32 -11.40
CA GLN A 351 -15.06 8.27 -10.02
C GLN A 351 -14.06 8.91 -9.03
N LEU A 352 -12.76 8.63 -9.15
CA LEU A 352 -11.73 9.24 -8.29
C LEU A 352 -11.65 10.76 -8.46
N ILE A 353 -11.80 11.25 -9.70
CA ILE A 353 -11.78 12.69 -9.99
C ILE A 353 -13.03 13.37 -9.42
N LEU A 354 -14.21 12.77 -9.60
CA LEU A 354 -15.44 13.26 -8.99
C LEU A 354 -15.32 13.31 -7.46
N GLY A 355 -14.76 12.27 -6.83
CA GLY A 355 -14.51 12.26 -5.40
C GLY A 355 -13.59 13.40 -4.95
N ALA A 356 -12.50 13.67 -5.68
CA ALA A 356 -11.58 14.77 -5.39
C ALA A 356 -12.26 16.15 -5.54
N LEU A 357 -13.02 16.36 -6.61
CA LEU A 357 -13.74 17.61 -6.85
C LEU A 357 -14.84 17.83 -5.79
N MET A 358 -15.58 16.79 -5.42
CA MET A 358 -16.62 16.87 -4.37
C MET A 358 -16.02 17.21 -3.01
N THR A 359 -14.86 16.63 -2.67
CA THR A 359 -14.15 16.94 -1.41
C THR A 359 -13.76 18.42 -1.33
N ALA A 360 -13.39 19.03 -2.46
CA ALA A 360 -13.08 20.47 -2.53
C ALA A 360 -14.32 21.35 -2.25
N ILE A 361 -15.50 20.97 -2.76
CA ILE A 361 -16.75 21.69 -2.49
C ILE A 361 -17.15 21.57 -1.02
N SER A 362 -17.06 20.37 -0.44
CA SER A 362 -17.40 20.15 0.99
C SER A 362 -16.55 21.01 1.93
N SER A 363 -15.33 21.37 1.51
CA SER A 363 -14.41 22.20 2.30
C SER A 363 -14.63 23.70 2.10
N ASN A 364 -14.93 24.14 0.87
CA ASN A 364 -15.25 25.53 0.54
C ASN A 364 -16.22 25.61 -0.66
N PRO A 365 -17.54 25.74 -0.40
CA PRO A 365 -18.56 25.70 -1.45
C PRO A 365 -18.60 27.03 -2.20
N GLU A 366 -17.90 27.09 -3.33
CA GLU A 366 -17.92 28.22 -4.27
C GLU A 366 -18.62 27.82 -5.58
N PRO A 367 -19.38 28.73 -6.23
CA PRO A 367 -20.01 28.46 -7.53
C PRO A 367 -19.05 27.96 -8.61
N ARG A 368 -17.78 28.38 -8.51
CA ARG A 368 -16.70 27.93 -9.41
C ARG A 368 -16.48 26.42 -9.34
N HIS A 369 -16.33 25.86 -8.15
CA HIS A 369 -16.08 24.42 -7.99
C HIS A 369 -17.26 23.58 -8.50
N ILE A 370 -18.49 24.08 -8.32
CA ILE A 370 -19.69 23.42 -8.83
C ILE A 370 -19.70 23.40 -10.37
N SER A 371 -19.35 24.52 -11.01
CA SER A 371 -19.21 24.61 -12.46
C SER A 371 -18.15 23.63 -13.00
N GLU A 372 -17.04 23.46 -12.27
CA GLU A 372 -15.98 22.49 -12.62
C GLU A 372 -16.50 21.04 -12.59
N ILE A 373 -17.36 20.68 -11.62
CA ILE A 373 -17.98 19.34 -11.57
C ILE A 373 -18.99 19.13 -12.69
N ILE A 374 -19.84 20.11 -12.97
CA ILE A 374 -20.80 20.03 -14.08
C ILE A 374 -20.05 19.87 -15.41
N GLY A 375 -19.01 20.67 -15.64
CA GLY A 375 -18.16 20.56 -16.83
C GLY A 375 -17.49 19.19 -16.96
N PHE A 376 -17.07 18.60 -15.83
CA PHE A 376 -16.52 17.24 -15.81
C PHE A 376 -17.56 16.18 -16.18
N LEU A 377 -18.78 16.25 -15.62
CA LEU A 377 -19.87 15.32 -15.93
C LEU A 377 -20.32 15.42 -17.40
N ASP A 378 -20.40 16.63 -17.93
CA ASP A 378 -20.72 16.87 -19.34
C ASP A 378 -19.65 16.31 -20.27
N MET A 379 -18.39 16.46 -19.90
CA MET A 379 -17.27 15.86 -20.63
C MET A 379 -17.35 14.32 -20.60
N CYS A 380 -17.57 13.71 -19.43
CA CYS A 380 -17.74 12.25 -19.31
C CYS A 380 -18.85 11.74 -20.23
N HIS A 381 -19.99 12.44 -20.26
CA HIS A 381 -21.09 12.11 -21.15
C HIS A 381 -20.71 12.20 -22.63
N LYS A 382 -19.99 13.27 -23.04
CA LYS A 382 -19.52 13.44 -24.44
C LYS A 382 -18.56 12.33 -24.89
N ILE A 383 -17.68 11.86 -24.02
CA ILE A 383 -16.72 10.78 -24.33
C ILE A 383 -17.29 9.37 -24.09
N GLY A 384 -18.55 9.26 -23.68
CA GLY A 384 -19.22 7.99 -23.41
C GLY A 384 -18.72 7.25 -22.17
N VAL A 385 -18.12 7.94 -21.20
CA VAL A 385 -17.71 7.38 -19.91
C VAL A 385 -18.82 7.58 -18.90
N GLU A 386 -19.27 6.48 -18.28
CA GLU A 386 -20.29 6.50 -17.22
C GLU A 386 -19.63 6.29 -15.86
N PRO A 387 -19.29 7.36 -15.12
CA PRO A 387 -18.75 7.23 -13.77
C PRO A 387 -19.77 6.64 -12.80
N ASP A 388 -19.30 5.94 -11.79
CA ASP A 388 -20.10 5.65 -10.60
C ASP A 388 -20.33 6.96 -9.83
N LEU A 389 -21.60 7.32 -9.66
CA LEU A 389 -22.02 8.57 -9.04
C LEU A 389 -22.34 8.42 -7.54
N TRP A 390 -22.29 7.21 -6.97
CA TRP A 390 -22.79 6.94 -5.61
C TRP A 390 -22.21 7.88 -4.55
N ASP A 391 -20.88 7.98 -4.46
CA ASP A 391 -20.22 8.84 -3.47
C ASP A 391 -20.50 10.33 -3.70
N CYS A 392 -20.58 10.74 -4.98
CA CYS A 392 -20.85 12.11 -5.37
C CYS A 392 -22.30 12.52 -5.05
N GLN A 393 -23.25 11.63 -5.29
CA GLN A 393 -24.66 11.83 -4.95
C GLN A 393 -24.86 11.99 -3.44
N ASN A 394 -24.22 11.13 -2.63
CA ASN A 394 -24.28 11.23 -1.18
C ASN A 394 -23.62 12.52 -0.67
N ALA A 395 -22.43 12.87 -1.16
CA ALA A 395 -21.74 14.09 -0.76
C ALA A 395 -22.51 15.37 -1.15
N TRP A 396 -23.18 15.37 -2.32
CA TRP A 396 -24.05 16.48 -2.73
C TRP A 396 -25.28 16.57 -1.82
N TYR A 397 -25.91 15.44 -1.50
CA TYR A 397 -27.09 15.38 -0.63
C TYR A 397 -26.77 15.96 0.75
N ASP A 398 -25.68 15.50 1.37
CA ASP A 398 -25.24 15.98 2.69
C ASP A 398 -24.95 17.48 2.69
N LEU A 399 -24.35 17.99 1.61
CA LEU A 399 -24.08 19.42 1.45
C LEU A 399 -25.36 20.24 1.27
N TYR A 400 -26.25 19.81 0.37
CA TYR A 400 -27.49 20.50 0.02
C TYR A 400 -28.44 20.62 1.23
N TYR A 401 -28.48 19.59 2.08
CA TYR A 401 -29.28 19.58 3.31
C TYR A 401 -28.51 20.04 4.56
N SER A 402 -27.30 20.56 4.41
CA SER A 402 -26.50 20.98 5.56
C SER A 402 -27.14 22.19 6.28
N PRO A 403 -27.17 22.21 7.63
CA PRO A 403 -27.73 23.33 8.40
C PRO A 403 -27.02 24.67 8.17
N ALA A 404 -25.77 24.65 7.69
CA ALA A 404 -24.98 25.84 7.41
C ALA A 404 -25.48 26.57 6.17
N LEU A 405 -25.81 25.84 5.10
CA LEU A 405 -26.36 26.40 3.85
C LEU A 405 -27.82 26.83 4.01
N GLN A 406 -28.61 26.11 4.81
CA GLN A 406 -30.02 26.48 5.05
C GLN A 406 -30.21 27.76 5.89
N LYS A 407 -29.24 28.13 6.73
CA LYS A 407 -29.35 29.32 7.60
C LYS A 407 -28.97 30.65 6.91
N LYS A 408 -28.16 30.61 5.85
CA LYS A 408 -27.75 31.76 5.03
C LYS A 408 -27.62 31.34 3.57
N PRO A 409 -28.73 31.26 2.82
CA PRO A 409 -28.67 30.90 1.41
C PRO A 409 -28.03 32.04 0.61
N ASP A 410 -26.87 31.78 0.00
CA ASP A 410 -26.37 32.57 -1.11
C ASP A 410 -27.19 32.16 -2.36
N PRO A 411 -27.96 33.09 -2.99
CA PRO A 411 -28.79 32.76 -4.15
C PRO A 411 -28.00 32.19 -5.33
N GLN A 412 -26.77 32.65 -5.52
CA GLN A 412 -25.93 32.20 -6.63
C GLN A 412 -25.43 30.78 -6.39
N LEU A 413 -24.96 30.49 -5.18
CA LEU A 413 -24.52 29.16 -4.78
C LEU A 413 -25.66 28.13 -4.78
N SER A 414 -26.84 28.53 -4.29
CA SER A 414 -28.04 27.67 -4.25
C SER A 414 -28.51 27.27 -5.65
N ARG A 415 -28.48 28.22 -6.60
CA ARG A 415 -28.78 27.94 -8.01
C ARG A 415 -27.77 26.97 -8.62
N SER A 416 -26.47 27.19 -8.41
CA SER A 416 -25.43 26.30 -8.92
C SER A 416 -25.53 24.89 -8.32
N LEU A 417 -25.78 24.77 -7.01
CA LEU A 417 -26.00 23.49 -6.35
C LEU A 417 -27.23 22.76 -6.89
N GLY A 418 -28.32 23.49 -7.18
CA GLY A 418 -29.51 22.95 -7.83
C GLY A 418 -29.21 22.36 -9.20
N GLN A 419 -28.45 23.08 -10.04
CA GLN A 419 -28.01 22.61 -11.36
C GLN A 419 -27.15 21.34 -11.27
N LEU A 420 -26.25 21.27 -10.30
CA LEU A 420 -25.46 20.06 -10.06
C LEU A 420 -26.35 18.89 -9.60
N GLY A 421 -27.33 19.15 -8.72
CA GLY A 421 -28.28 18.15 -8.27
C GLY A 421 -29.09 17.54 -9.41
N GLU A 422 -29.61 18.37 -10.31
CA GLU A 422 -30.29 17.91 -11.52
C GLU A 422 -29.38 17.04 -12.39
N ARG A 423 -28.11 17.43 -12.53
CA ARG A 423 -27.13 16.65 -13.29
C ARG A 423 -26.79 15.31 -12.65
N LEU A 424 -26.86 15.22 -11.33
CA LEU A 424 -26.69 14.00 -10.54
C LEU A 424 -27.97 13.15 -10.44
N GLY A 425 -29.08 13.60 -11.04
CA GLY A 425 -30.36 12.87 -11.07
C GLY A 425 -31.30 13.17 -9.91
N PHE A 426 -31.06 14.23 -9.13
CA PHE A 426 -31.97 14.67 -8.08
C PHE A 426 -33.04 15.62 -8.63
N VAL A 427 -34.23 15.57 -8.02
CA VAL A 427 -35.29 16.56 -8.25
C VAL A 427 -35.14 17.66 -7.20
N CYS A 428 -34.46 18.74 -7.56
CA CYS A 428 -34.30 19.90 -6.70
C CYS A 428 -35.58 20.74 -6.72
N SER A 429 -36.33 20.78 -5.60
CA SER A 429 -37.36 21.80 -5.42
C SER A 429 -36.67 23.17 -5.36
N GLN A 430 -37.11 24.13 -6.18
CA GLN A 430 -36.61 25.51 -6.07
C GLN A 430 -36.78 25.96 -4.61
N ILE A 431 -35.67 26.24 -3.94
CA ILE A 431 -35.69 26.95 -2.67
C ILE A 431 -36.08 28.38 -3.06
N GLU A 432 -37.37 28.71 -2.96
CA GLU A 432 -37.92 30.06 -3.14
C GLU A 432 -37.37 31.03 -2.09
#